data_AF-A0A353IQE5-F1
#
_entry.id   AF-A0A353IQE5-F1
#
_cell.length_a   1.000
_cell.length_b   1.000
_cell.length_c   1.000
_cell.angle_alpha   90.00
_cell.angle_beta   90.00
_cell.angle_gamma   90.00
#
_symmetry.space_group_name_H-M   'P 1'
#
loop_
_entity.id
_entity.type
_entity.pdbx_description
1 polymer ?
#
loop_
_entity_poly.entity_id
_entity_poly.type
_entity_poly.pdbx_seq_one_letter_code
_entity_poly.pdbx_strand_id
1 'polypeptide(L)'
;MKRRLFLVIVGSFLLGSLIGVGALILGQQTPNQNRVITSGQALIGGPFELVGKDGKTVTDKDFRGRYMLVFFGFTHCPDICPAELQVMSAALDDLGAQADRVVPVFITVDPE
;
A
#
# COMPACT_ATOMS: atom_id res chain seq x y z
N MET A 1 35.17 -4.03 50.83
CA MET A 1 35.53 -4.08 49.39
C MET A 1 34.35 -4.49 48.48
N LYS A 2 33.56 -5.52 48.81
CA LYS A 2 32.43 -6.01 47.98
C LYS A 2 31.33 -4.98 47.67
N ARG A 3 30.99 -4.07 48.59
CA ARG A 3 29.92 -3.06 48.43
C ARG A 3 30.26 -1.93 47.44
N ARG A 4 31.54 -1.55 47.36
CA ARG A 4 32.02 -0.56 46.36
C ARG A 4 32.08 -1.17 44.97
N LEU A 5 32.50 -2.43 44.86
CA LEU A 5 32.51 -3.18 43.61
C LEU A 5 31.09 -3.40 43.05
N PHE A 6 30.13 -3.71 43.93
CA PHE A 6 28.73 -3.86 43.55
C PHE A 6 28.12 -2.56 43.00
N LEU A 7 28.41 -1.41 43.62
CA LEU A 7 27.92 -0.11 43.15
C LEU A 7 28.49 0.30 41.79
N VAL A 8 29.75 -0.03 41.52
CA VAL A 8 30.38 0.27 40.22
C VAL A 8 29.79 -0.59 39.10
N ILE A 9 29.51 -1.87 39.35
CA ILE A 9 28.91 -2.79 38.37
C ILE A 9 27.46 -2.39 38.08
N VAL A 10 26.66 -2.09 39.10
CA VAL A 10 25.28 -1.64 38.90
C VAL A 10 25.24 -0.29 38.17
N GLY A 11 26.16 0.62 38.50
CA GLY A 11 26.28 1.92 37.82
C GLY A 11 26.63 1.79 36.34
N SER A 12 27.57 0.90 35.96
CA SER A 12 27.95 0.71 34.56
C SER A 12 26.85 0.04 33.74
N PHE A 13 26.12 -0.91 34.32
CA PHE A 13 24.96 -1.54 33.67
C PHE A 13 23.82 -0.55 33.44
N LEU A 14 23.50 0.29 34.43
CA LEU A 14 22.47 1.32 34.29
C LEU A 14 22.84 2.36 33.21
N LEU A 15 24.09 2.79 33.18
CA LEU A 15 24.56 3.75 32.18
C LEU A 15 24.56 3.15 30.77
N GLY A 16 24.99 1.89 30.62
CA GLY A 16 24.94 1.17 29.34
C GLY A 16 23.52 0.96 28.82
N SER A 17 22.58 0.65 29.72
CA SER A 17 21.15 0.50 29.37
C SER A 17 20.53 1.83 28.92
N LEU A 18 20.81 2.94 29.61
CA LEU A 18 20.35 4.27 29.22
C LEU A 18 20.87 4.71 27.85
N ILE A 19 22.17 4.46 27.58
CA ILE A 19 22.78 4.78 26.28
C ILE A 19 22.19 3.91 25.16
N GLY A 20 22.00 2.61 25.41
CA GLY A 20 21.43 1.67 24.43
C GLY A 20 19.98 2.00 24.08
N VAL A 21 19.15 2.31 25.09
CA VAL A 21 17.75 2.71 24.89
C VAL A 21 17.66 4.06 24.18
N GLY A 22 18.51 5.03 24.55
CA GLY A 22 18.61 6.31 23.84
C GLY A 22 18.95 6.16 22.36
N ALA A 23 19.96 5.35 22.04
CA ALA A 23 20.33 5.07 20.65
C ALA A 23 19.21 4.38 19.84
N LEU A 24 18.45 3.48 20.48
CA LEU A 24 17.28 2.83 19.88
C LEU A 24 16.14 3.82 19.59
N ILE A 25 15.84 4.74 20.52
CA ILE A 25 14.79 5.74 20.34
C ILE A 25 15.18 6.78 19.28
N LEU A 26 16.44 7.22 19.26
CA LEU A 26 16.93 8.16 18.24
C LEU A 26 17.12 7.52 16.86
N GLY A 27 17.48 6.22 16.80
CA GLY A 27 17.74 5.50 15.55
C GLY A 27 16.50 5.22 14.69
N GLN A 28 15.28 5.35 15.25
CA GLN A 28 14.03 5.15 14.50
C GLN A 28 13.54 6.42 13.77
N GLN A 29 14.19 7.57 13.95
CA GLN A 29 13.81 8.82 13.31
C GLN A 29 14.58 9.07 12.00
N THR A 30 14.42 8.18 11.02
CA THR A 30 14.66 8.55 9.61
C THR A 30 13.32 8.69 8.90
N PRO A 31 12.65 9.85 8.96
CA PRO A 31 11.54 10.13 8.07
C PRO A 31 12.13 10.44 6.68
N ASN A 32 12.67 9.43 6.00
CA ASN A 32 12.90 9.55 4.56
C ASN A 32 11.66 9.04 3.82
N GLN A 33 10.56 9.77 4.01
CA GLN A 33 9.52 9.74 3.00
C GLN A 33 10.05 10.56 1.84
N ASN A 34 10.61 9.86 0.84
CA ASN A 34 10.77 10.41 -0.50
C ASN A 34 9.40 10.95 -0.93
N ARG A 35 9.15 12.24 -0.67
CA ARG A 35 8.00 12.95 -1.23
C ARG A 35 8.23 13.00 -2.72
N VAL A 36 7.60 12.07 -3.44
CA VAL A 36 7.41 12.19 -4.87
C VAL A 36 6.56 13.44 -5.07
N ILE A 37 7.21 14.55 -5.43
CA ILE A 37 6.51 15.76 -5.86
C ILE A 37 6.13 15.52 -7.32
N THR A 38 4.96 14.93 -7.53
CA THR A 38 4.35 14.87 -8.86
C THR A 38 3.91 16.27 -9.24
N SER A 39 4.60 16.90 -10.19
CA SER A 39 4.22 18.20 -10.76
C SER A 39 3.53 18.00 -12.12
N GLY A 40 2.45 18.73 -12.36
CA GLY A 40 1.59 18.61 -13.53
C GLY A 40 0.23 17.97 -13.23
N GLN A 41 -0.77 18.22 -14.08
CA GLN A 41 -2.00 17.42 -14.07
C GLN A 41 -1.68 16.07 -14.69
N ALA A 42 -1.77 15.00 -13.91
CA ALA A 42 -1.68 13.67 -14.48
C ALA A 42 -2.85 13.51 -15.47
N LEU A 43 -2.54 13.26 -16.74
CA LEU A 43 -3.53 12.90 -17.77
C LEU A 43 -4.00 11.46 -17.49
N ILE A 44 -4.66 11.25 -16.35
CA ILE A 44 -5.20 9.96 -15.94
C ILE A 44 -6.60 9.83 -16.52
N GLY A 45 -6.78 8.77 -17.30
CA GLY A 45 -8.06 8.45 -17.93
C GLY A 45 -8.20 9.01 -19.34
N GLY A 46 -9.41 8.91 -19.87
CA GLY A 46 -9.75 9.17 -21.26
C GLY A 46 -10.66 8.09 -21.81
N PRO A 47 -11.24 8.28 -23.00
CA PRO A 47 -12.00 7.24 -23.68
C PRO A 47 -11.11 6.01 -23.92
N PHE A 48 -11.67 4.84 -23.70
CA PHE A 48 -11.01 3.56 -24.01
C PHE A 48 -11.99 2.62 -24.70
N GLU A 49 -11.44 1.68 -25.45
CA GLU A 49 -12.13 0.55 -26.05
C GLU A 49 -11.24 -0.68 -25.87
N LEU A 50 -11.74 -1.67 -25.12
CA LEU A 50 -11.03 -2.87 -24.72
C LEU A 50 -11.88 -4.11 -24.99
N VAL A 51 -11.26 -5.28 -24.91
CA VAL A 51 -11.97 -6.57 -24.98
C VAL A 51 -12.16 -7.12 -23.58
N GLY A 52 -13.40 -7.37 -23.21
CA GLY A 52 -13.76 -8.00 -21.94
C GLY A 52 -13.41 -9.49 -21.90
N LYS A 53 -13.44 -10.08 -20.70
CA LYS A 53 -13.19 -11.51 -20.48
C LYS A 53 -14.11 -12.45 -21.26
N ASP A 54 -15.28 -11.97 -21.69
CA ASP A 54 -16.27 -12.70 -22.47
C ASP A 54 -16.15 -12.45 -23.99
N GLY A 55 -15.09 -11.77 -24.43
CA GLY A 55 -14.83 -11.42 -25.82
C GLY A 55 -15.63 -10.22 -26.34
N LYS A 56 -16.45 -9.57 -25.50
CA LYS A 56 -17.22 -8.38 -25.91
C LYS A 56 -16.38 -7.12 -25.84
N THR A 57 -16.66 -6.17 -26.73
CA THR A 57 -16.13 -4.82 -26.64
C THR A 57 -16.68 -4.12 -25.38
N VAL A 58 -15.79 -3.47 -24.64
CA VAL A 58 -16.09 -2.69 -23.44
C VAL A 58 -15.42 -1.32 -23.56
N THR A 59 -16.14 -0.26 -23.19
CA THR A 59 -15.74 1.14 -23.35
C THR A 59 -15.88 1.94 -22.05
N ASP A 60 -15.34 3.16 -22.02
CA ASP A 60 -15.53 4.09 -20.89
C ASP A 60 -17.02 4.36 -20.59
N LYS A 61 -17.86 4.27 -21.62
CA LYS A 61 -19.28 4.58 -21.54
C LYS A 61 -20.06 3.55 -20.72
N ASP A 62 -19.60 2.29 -20.70
CA ASP A 62 -20.26 1.17 -20.03
C ASP A 62 -20.21 1.28 -18.49
N PHE A 63 -19.33 2.15 -17.98
CA PHE A 63 -19.14 2.36 -16.54
C PHE A 63 -19.72 3.68 -16.02
N ARG A 64 -20.27 4.54 -16.90
CA ARG A 64 -20.82 5.84 -16.50
C ARG A 64 -21.95 5.69 -15.48
N GLY A 65 -22.02 6.65 -14.55
CA GLY A 65 -23.00 6.64 -13.46
C GLY A 65 -22.58 5.84 -12.22
N ARG A 66 -21.43 5.15 -12.27
CA ARG A 66 -20.79 4.49 -11.13
C ARG A 66 -19.33 4.96 -11.01
N TYR A 67 -18.77 4.85 -9.82
CA TYR A 67 -17.35 5.08 -9.57
C TYR A 67 -16.57 3.87 -10.05
N MET A 68 -15.54 4.07 -10.86
CA MET A 68 -14.64 3.00 -11.27
C MET A 68 -13.50 2.87 -10.26
N LEU A 69 -13.32 1.68 -9.70
CA LEU A 69 -12.14 1.32 -8.93
C LEU A 69 -11.22 0.49 -9.84
N VAL A 70 -10.29 1.17 -10.48
CA VAL A 70 -9.45 0.58 -11.54
C VAL A 70 -8.14 0.04 -10.94
N PHE A 71 -7.83 -1.22 -11.25
CA PHE A 71 -6.55 -1.83 -10.96
C PHE A 71 -5.91 -2.34 -12.25
N PHE A 72 -4.67 -1.94 -12.50
CA PHE A 72 -3.86 -2.42 -13.62
C PHE A 72 -2.92 -3.53 -13.15
N GLY A 73 -2.93 -4.68 -13.81
CA GLY A 73 -2.13 -5.84 -13.41
C GLY A 73 -2.02 -6.89 -14.51
N PHE A 74 -1.56 -8.09 -14.19
CA PHE A 74 -1.53 -9.23 -15.11
C PHE A 74 -1.72 -10.52 -14.32
N THR A 75 -2.26 -11.55 -14.96
CA THR A 75 -2.69 -12.78 -14.27
C THR A 75 -1.53 -13.67 -13.82
N HIS A 76 -0.35 -13.50 -14.41
CA HIS A 76 0.86 -14.27 -14.09
C HIS A 76 1.74 -13.62 -13.01
N CYS A 77 1.25 -12.58 -12.30
CA CYS A 77 2.00 -11.98 -11.20
C CYS A 77 1.86 -12.86 -9.94
N PRO A 78 2.94 -13.49 -9.45
CA PRO A 78 2.83 -14.52 -8.41
C PRO A 78 2.43 -13.97 -7.03
N ASP A 79 2.72 -12.70 -6.74
CA ASP A 79 2.65 -12.19 -5.37
C ASP A 79 1.75 -10.95 -5.22
N ILE A 80 2.08 -9.84 -5.90
CA ILE A 80 1.45 -8.53 -5.61
C ILE A 80 0.02 -8.43 -6.15
N CYS A 81 -0.24 -8.88 -7.38
CA CYS A 81 -1.58 -8.73 -7.96
C CYS A 81 -2.68 -9.46 -7.17
N PRO A 82 -2.50 -10.72 -6.72
CA PRO A 82 -3.49 -11.38 -5.88
C PRO A 82 -3.74 -10.67 -4.55
N ALA A 83 -2.69 -10.12 -3.94
CA ALA A 83 -2.81 -9.38 -2.67
C ALA A 83 -3.60 -8.08 -2.84
N GLU A 84 -3.31 -7.30 -3.89
CA GLU A 84 -4.02 -6.04 -4.17
C GLU A 84 -5.50 -6.27 -4.51
N LEU A 85 -5.82 -7.35 -5.23
CA LEU A 85 -7.21 -7.72 -5.50
C LEU A 85 -7.97 -8.12 -4.22
N GLN A 86 -7.29 -8.73 -3.25
CA GLN A 86 -7.90 -9.01 -1.93
C GLN A 86 -8.18 -7.72 -1.17
N VAL A 87 -7.27 -6.75 -1.19
CA VAL A 87 -7.48 -5.43 -0.57
C VAL A 87 -8.67 -4.73 -1.22
N MET A 88 -8.77 -4.77 -2.54
CA MET A 88 -9.92 -4.21 -3.27
C MET A 88 -11.24 -4.89 -2.87
N SER A 89 -11.26 -6.22 -2.73
CA SER A 89 -12.43 -6.96 -2.26
C SER A 89 -12.85 -6.53 -0.86
N ALA A 90 -11.90 -6.48 0.08
CA ALA A 90 -12.16 -6.08 1.45
C ALA A 90 -12.71 -4.64 1.53
N ALA A 91 -12.19 -3.72 0.72
CA ALA A 91 -12.69 -2.35 0.66
C ALA A 91 -14.14 -2.26 0.14
N LEU A 92 -14.53 -3.13 -0.80
CA LEU A 92 -15.93 -3.20 -1.25
C LEU A 92 -16.84 -3.81 -0.18
N ASP A 93 -16.37 -4.82 0.55
CA ASP A 93 -17.12 -5.41 1.66
C ASP A 93 -17.36 -4.38 2.78
N ASP A 94 -16.34 -3.59 3.12
CA ASP A 94 -16.42 -2.52 4.13
C ASP A 94 -17.42 -1.40 3.74
N LEU A 95 -17.64 -1.17 2.44
CA LEU A 95 -18.62 -0.20 1.94
C LEU A 95 -20.07 -0.68 2.10
N GLY A 96 -20.31 -1.99 2.22
CA GLY A 96 -21.64 -2.58 2.29
C GLY A 96 -22.55 -2.12 1.15
N ALA A 97 -23.74 -1.60 1.45
CA ALA A 97 -24.70 -1.14 0.45
C ALA A 97 -24.19 0.01 -0.45
N GLN A 98 -23.12 0.72 -0.06
CA GLN A 98 -22.53 1.75 -0.90
C GLN A 98 -21.70 1.17 -2.06
N ALA A 99 -21.30 -0.10 -1.96
CA ALA A 99 -20.54 -0.81 -3.00
C ALA A 99 -21.29 -0.87 -4.34
N ASP A 100 -22.63 -0.81 -4.34
CA ASP A 100 -23.45 -0.77 -5.56
C ASP A 100 -23.13 0.43 -6.48
N ARG A 101 -22.53 1.48 -5.92
CA ARG A 101 -22.09 2.68 -6.66
C ARG A 101 -20.69 2.55 -7.21
N VAL A 102 -19.97 1.48 -6.88
CA VAL A 102 -18.56 1.25 -7.27
C VAL A 102 -18.49 0.04 -8.20
N VAL A 103 -17.68 0.15 -9.25
CA VAL A 103 -17.37 -0.97 -10.14
C VAL A 103 -15.88 -1.26 -10.06
N PRO A 104 -15.47 -2.40 -9.49
CA PRO A 104 -14.08 -2.85 -9.61
C PRO A 104 -13.78 -3.23 -11.07
N VAL A 105 -12.70 -2.69 -11.62
CA VAL A 105 -12.25 -2.94 -12.99
C VAL A 105 -10.80 -3.37 -12.97
N PHE A 106 -10.56 -4.63 -13.35
CA PHE A 106 -9.21 -5.15 -13.60
C PHE A 106 -8.85 -4.95 -15.08
N ILE A 107 -7.77 -4.23 -15.35
CA ILE A 107 -7.24 -4.03 -16.71
C ILE A 107 -5.90 -4.75 -16.80
N THR A 108 -5.78 -5.70 -17.73
CA THR A 108 -4.49 -6.38 -17.94
C THR A 108 -3.49 -5.45 -18.62
N VAL A 109 -2.24 -5.46 -18.15
CA VAL A 109 -1.08 -4.84 -18.82
C VAL A 109 -0.29 -5.85 -19.66
N ASP A 110 -0.67 -7.14 -19.57
CA ASP A 110 -0.08 -8.25 -20.32
C ASP A 110 -1.22 -9.04 -21.01
N PRO A 111 -1.52 -8.76 -22.29
CA PRO A 111 -2.61 -9.38 -23.02
C PRO A 111 -2.24 -10.71 -23.70
N GLU A 112 -0.98 -11.14 -23.62
CA GLU A 112 -0.53 -12.46 -24.12
C GLU A 112 -0.88 -13.60 -23.16
#